data_AF-A0A350QME6-F1
#
_entry.id   AF-A0A350QME6-F1
#
_cell.length_a   1.000
_cell.length_b   1.000
_cell.length_c   1.000
_cell.angle_alpha   90.00
_cell.angle_beta   90.00
_cell.angle_gamma   90.00
#
_symmetry.space_group_name_H-M   'P 1'
#
loop_
_entity.id
_entity.type
_entity.pdbx_description
1 polymer ?
#
loop_
_entity_poly.entity_id
_entity_poly.type
_entity_poly.pdbx_seq_one_letter_code
_entity_poly.pdbx_strand_id
1 'polypeptide(L)'
;GTTLIVAISGERRQRRADDTYRHILWVDPTRRERMISNAGDIFQAGGETAYQGRRLTLVLRNPIDRLESEYNFLQNRTEFRELWTRINSTEYPSTFGAYVETESATESITKFLLGRDLFDPSPVEPAEFDRLVERLDQLEFTFGLTEDMPGTIANAEHRLGIVCEKELERHRTSIHKAPRGDDWPEIEAAFTIRNPLDLRLYEEVRSRFEAQSAELPDDAVEGISFVGGAYDGLLGYVRSTDRRVPFEIHQEHISDKAAFVAWKQENIHALLHMHVMSLKTCDDDGKTYLREWMHRAADKFLKESEIFEIDSDDPLKSLEKLTKHLFGRMD
;
A
#
# COMPACT_ATOMS: atom_id res chain seq x y z
N GLY A 1 1.43 4.63 -6.91
CA GLY A 1 0.41 3.64 -7.33
C GLY A 1 -0.93 4.30 -7.63
N THR A 2 -1.86 4.30 -6.67
CA THR A 2 -3.22 4.83 -6.85
C THR A 2 -3.26 6.32 -7.21
N THR A 3 -2.46 7.17 -6.55
CA THR A 3 -2.35 8.60 -6.87
C THR A 3 -2.00 8.83 -8.34
N LEU A 4 -1.00 8.10 -8.85
CA LEU A 4 -0.55 8.25 -10.23
C LEU A 4 -1.61 7.82 -11.24
N ILE A 5 -2.23 6.65 -11.07
CA ILE A 5 -3.23 6.20 -12.06
C ILE A 5 -4.45 7.12 -12.08
N VAL A 6 -4.86 7.66 -10.92
CA VAL A 6 -5.91 8.67 -10.83
C VAL A 6 -5.48 9.94 -11.57
N ALA A 7 -4.26 10.44 -11.32
CA ALA A 7 -3.73 11.62 -12.01
C ALA A 7 -3.68 11.44 -13.54
N ILE A 8 -3.11 10.32 -14.02
CA ILE A 8 -2.94 10.05 -15.46
C ILE A 8 -4.27 9.77 -16.16
N SER A 9 -5.21 9.08 -15.49
CA SER A 9 -6.50 8.74 -16.10
C SER A 9 -7.56 9.83 -16.00
N GLY A 10 -7.38 10.80 -15.11
CA GLY A 10 -8.40 11.79 -14.75
C GLY A 10 -9.60 11.19 -14.01
N GLU A 11 -9.51 9.94 -13.55
CA GLU A 11 -10.59 9.28 -12.79
C GLU A 11 -10.48 9.60 -11.30
N ARG A 12 -11.63 9.81 -10.64
CA ARG A 12 -11.68 10.08 -9.19
C ARG A 12 -11.29 8.91 -8.29
N ARG A 13 -11.15 7.71 -8.86
CA ARG A 13 -10.86 6.48 -8.10
C ARG A 13 -9.97 5.58 -8.91
N GLN A 14 -9.28 4.68 -8.21
CA GLN A 14 -8.57 3.59 -8.86
C GLN A 14 -9.54 2.71 -9.65
N ARG A 15 -9.33 2.65 -10.95
CA ARG A 15 -10.02 1.73 -11.86
C ARG A 15 -9.64 0.28 -11.58
N ARG A 16 -10.51 -0.64 -12.01
CA ARG A 16 -10.27 -2.08 -11.97
C ARG A 16 -9.11 -2.41 -12.92
N ALA A 17 -8.26 -3.36 -12.53
CA ALA A 17 -7.17 -3.80 -13.40
C ALA A 17 -7.71 -4.47 -14.68
N ASP A 18 -7.09 -4.10 -15.79
CA ASP A 18 -7.42 -4.49 -17.16
C ASP A 18 -6.19 -4.29 -18.08
N ASP A 19 -6.41 -4.20 -19.40
CA ASP A 19 -5.34 -3.99 -20.40
C ASP A 19 -4.65 -2.61 -20.29
N THR A 20 -5.30 -1.63 -19.67
CA THR A 20 -4.78 -0.26 -19.52
C THR A 20 -4.35 0.07 -18.09
N TYR A 21 -4.65 -0.82 -17.14
CA TYR A 21 -4.17 -0.74 -15.77
C TYR A 21 -3.73 -2.11 -15.26
N ARG A 22 -2.40 -2.32 -15.18
CA ARG A 22 -1.81 -3.61 -14.78
C ARG A 22 -1.72 -3.74 -13.27
N HIS A 23 -2.22 -4.86 -12.74
CA HIS A 23 -2.21 -5.17 -11.31
C HIS A 23 -2.34 -6.68 -11.04
N ILE A 24 -2.40 -7.05 -9.76
CA ILE A 24 -2.61 -8.41 -9.29
C ILE A 24 -4.11 -8.65 -9.25
N LEU A 25 -4.56 -9.74 -9.87
CA LEU A 25 -5.95 -10.11 -10.01
C LEU A 25 -6.21 -11.48 -9.42
N TRP A 26 -7.36 -11.65 -8.76
CA TRP A 26 -7.90 -12.97 -8.48
C TRP A 26 -8.23 -13.67 -9.80
N VAL A 27 -7.65 -14.85 -10.03
CA VAL A 27 -7.95 -15.67 -11.22
C VAL A 27 -9.43 -16.06 -11.21
N ASP A 28 -9.92 -16.51 -10.06
CA ASP A 28 -11.35 -16.69 -9.78
C ASP A 28 -11.74 -15.90 -8.52
N PRO A 29 -12.43 -14.76 -8.66
CA PRO A 29 -12.86 -13.94 -7.52
C PRO A 29 -13.81 -14.64 -6.55
N THR A 30 -14.48 -15.72 -6.98
CA THR A 30 -15.41 -16.49 -6.15
C THR A 30 -14.69 -17.51 -5.27
N ARG A 31 -13.60 -18.11 -5.78
CA ARG A 31 -12.82 -19.12 -5.04
C ARG A 31 -11.66 -18.53 -4.24
N ARG A 32 -11.08 -17.43 -4.73
CA ARG A 32 -9.94 -16.73 -4.11
C ARG A 32 -8.76 -17.66 -3.78
N GLU A 33 -8.46 -18.57 -4.70
CA GLU A 33 -7.39 -19.58 -4.54
C GLU A 33 -6.04 -19.12 -5.06
N ARG A 34 -6.05 -18.21 -6.05
CA ARG A 34 -4.85 -17.78 -6.77
C ARG A 34 -4.98 -16.33 -7.22
N MET A 35 -3.89 -15.60 -7.07
CA MET A 35 -3.76 -14.23 -7.57
C MET A 35 -2.55 -14.11 -8.46
N ILE A 36 -2.71 -13.53 -9.64
CA ILE A 36 -1.67 -13.41 -10.66
C ILE A 36 -1.57 -11.96 -11.14
N SER A 37 -0.37 -11.51 -11.46
CA SER A 37 -0.19 -10.26 -12.19
C SER A 37 -0.62 -10.39 -13.65
N ASN A 38 -1.39 -9.42 -14.14
CA ASN A 38 -1.76 -9.32 -15.55
C ASN A 38 -0.75 -8.51 -16.40
N ALA A 39 0.45 -8.24 -15.88
CA ALA A 39 1.52 -7.55 -16.60
C ALA A 39 2.45 -8.50 -17.38
N GLY A 40 2.40 -9.81 -17.09
CA GLY A 40 3.37 -10.79 -17.59
C GLY A 40 3.43 -10.90 -19.10
N ASP A 41 2.31 -10.69 -19.79
CA ASP A 41 2.22 -10.73 -21.24
C ASP A 41 3.09 -9.66 -21.94
N ILE A 42 3.37 -8.54 -21.27
CA ILE A 42 4.30 -7.53 -21.77
C ILE A 42 5.74 -8.09 -21.80
N PHE A 43 6.15 -8.85 -20.79
CA PHE A 43 7.54 -9.26 -20.58
C PHE A 43 7.84 -10.70 -21.04
N GLN A 44 6.81 -11.48 -21.38
CA GLN A 44 6.95 -12.81 -21.96
C GLN A 44 7.23 -12.76 -23.47
N ALA A 45 7.60 -13.89 -24.06
CA ALA A 45 7.88 -14.00 -25.49
C ALA A 45 6.70 -13.52 -26.35
N GLY A 46 6.97 -12.73 -27.40
CA GLY A 46 5.95 -12.13 -28.25
C GLY A 46 5.41 -10.78 -27.75
N GLY A 47 5.74 -10.40 -26.51
CA GLY A 47 5.35 -9.12 -25.92
C GLY A 47 5.82 -7.89 -26.71
N GLU A 48 7.01 -7.93 -27.33
CA GLU A 48 7.52 -6.83 -28.18
C GLU A 48 6.55 -6.53 -29.31
N THR A 49 6.09 -7.59 -29.97
CA THR A 49 5.22 -7.49 -31.12
C THR A 49 3.81 -7.09 -30.69
N ALA A 50 3.30 -7.69 -29.61
CA ALA A 50 1.95 -7.44 -29.11
C ALA A 50 1.76 -6.01 -28.59
N TYR A 51 2.82 -5.43 -28.02
CA TYR A 51 2.80 -4.11 -27.41
C TYR A 51 3.52 -3.04 -28.24
N GLN A 52 3.97 -3.37 -29.45
CA GLN A 52 4.63 -2.41 -30.34
C GLN A 52 3.73 -1.20 -30.61
N GLY A 53 4.28 0.00 -30.49
CA GLY A 53 3.56 1.25 -30.72
C GLY A 53 2.58 1.64 -29.62
N ARG A 54 2.46 0.86 -28.54
CA ARG A 54 1.75 1.28 -27.33
C ARG A 54 2.68 2.13 -26.46
N ARG A 55 2.12 3.16 -25.82
CA ARG A 55 2.81 3.94 -24.79
C ARG A 55 2.57 3.28 -23.44
N LEU A 56 3.63 2.78 -22.83
CA LEU A 56 3.57 2.10 -21.54
C LEU A 56 4.10 3.02 -20.45
N THR A 57 3.50 2.95 -19.26
CA THR A 57 4.00 3.68 -18.09
C THR A 57 4.39 2.66 -17.02
N LEU A 58 5.66 2.68 -16.62
CA LEU A 58 6.18 1.82 -15.55
C LEU A 58 6.66 2.71 -14.40
N VAL A 59 6.03 2.57 -13.25
CA VAL A 59 6.41 3.29 -12.03
C VAL A 59 6.74 2.32 -10.94
N LEU A 60 7.96 2.42 -10.44
CA LEU A 60 8.43 1.62 -9.33
C LEU A 60 8.39 2.43 -8.04
N ARG A 61 8.58 1.73 -6.93
CA ARG A 61 8.86 2.29 -5.61
C ARG A 61 10.12 1.60 -5.13
N ASN A 62 10.89 2.27 -4.27
CA ASN A 62 11.99 1.63 -3.56
C ASN A 62 11.58 0.20 -3.10
N PRO A 63 12.35 -0.85 -3.44
CA PRO A 63 11.91 -2.24 -3.28
C PRO A 63 11.54 -2.63 -1.84
N ILE A 64 12.34 -2.25 -0.84
CA ILE A 64 12.04 -2.59 0.55
C ILE A 64 10.82 -1.81 1.07
N ASP A 65 10.68 -0.54 0.67
CA ASP A 65 9.50 0.26 1.02
C ASP A 65 8.21 -0.30 0.40
N ARG A 66 8.30 -0.83 -0.83
CA ARG A 66 7.20 -1.54 -1.49
C ARG A 66 6.83 -2.80 -0.72
N LEU A 67 7.82 -3.61 -0.35
CA LEU A 67 7.60 -4.87 0.34
C LEU A 67 7.01 -4.64 1.74
N GLU A 68 7.50 -3.65 2.47
CA GLU A 68 6.96 -3.21 3.77
C GLU A 68 5.50 -2.76 3.62
N SER A 69 5.20 -1.97 2.59
CA SER A 69 3.84 -1.50 2.32
C SER A 69 2.89 -2.64 1.94
N GLU A 70 3.39 -3.64 1.22
CA GLU A 70 2.65 -4.83 0.83
C GLU A 70 2.35 -5.71 2.06
N TYR A 71 3.36 -6.01 2.87
CA TYR A 71 3.22 -6.77 4.11
C TYR A 71 2.13 -6.19 5.01
N ASN A 72 2.21 -4.89 5.31
CA ASN A 72 1.23 -4.21 6.16
C ASN A 72 -0.18 -4.22 5.55
N PHE A 73 -0.28 -4.16 4.22
CA PHE A 73 -1.57 -4.25 3.53
C PHE A 73 -2.15 -5.68 3.61
N LEU A 74 -1.35 -6.71 3.33
CA LEU A 74 -1.82 -8.09 3.22
C LEU A 74 -2.09 -8.73 4.59
N GLN A 75 -1.23 -8.48 5.60
CA GLN A 75 -1.40 -9.02 6.96
C GLN A 75 -2.77 -8.70 7.55
N ASN A 76 -3.33 -7.53 7.24
CA ASN A 76 -4.56 -7.03 7.85
C ASN A 76 -5.85 -7.64 7.25
N ARG A 77 -5.73 -8.62 6.35
CA ARG A 77 -6.85 -9.17 5.57
C ARG A 77 -6.82 -10.69 5.54
N THR A 78 -7.93 -11.29 5.98
CA THR A 78 -8.04 -12.74 6.17
C THR A 78 -7.81 -13.52 4.88
N GLU A 79 -8.35 -13.05 3.76
CA GLU A 79 -8.23 -13.72 2.46
C GLU A 79 -6.78 -13.86 1.99
N PHE A 80 -5.91 -12.89 2.31
CA PHE A 80 -4.50 -12.95 1.94
C PHE A 80 -3.69 -13.81 2.90
N ARG A 81 -4.05 -13.84 4.19
CA ARG A 81 -3.45 -14.79 5.14
C ARG A 81 -3.82 -16.24 4.80
N GLU A 82 -5.06 -16.49 4.40
CA GLU A 82 -5.50 -17.81 3.93
C GLU A 82 -4.80 -18.22 2.63
N LEU A 83 -4.64 -17.28 1.68
CA LEU A 83 -3.88 -17.52 0.45
C LEU A 83 -2.43 -17.88 0.78
N TRP A 84 -1.79 -17.12 1.67
CA TRP A 84 -0.44 -17.41 2.14
C TRP A 84 -0.32 -18.82 2.71
N THR A 85 -1.20 -19.20 3.65
CA THR A 85 -1.16 -20.52 4.27
C THR A 85 -1.33 -21.65 3.27
N ARG A 86 -2.15 -21.43 2.24
CA ARG A 86 -2.34 -22.41 1.16
C ARG A 86 -1.07 -22.62 0.34
N ILE A 87 -0.35 -21.53 0.03
CA ILE A 87 0.86 -21.56 -0.81
C ILE A 87 2.08 -22.04 0.00
N ASN A 88 2.25 -21.52 1.21
CA ASN A 88 3.45 -21.71 2.01
C ASN A 88 3.32 -22.83 3.06
N SER A 89 2.11 -23.36 3.29
CA SER A 89 1.83 -24.32 4.36
C SER A 89 2.21 -23.84 5.76
N THR A 90 2.28 -22.52 5.96
CA THR A 90 2.64 -21.85 7.22
C THR A 90 1.67 -20.72 7.54
N GLU A 91 1.67 -20.26 8.79
CA GLU A 91 0.96 -19.02 9.13
C GLU A 91 1.63 -17.80 8.48
N TYR A 92 0.84 -16.76 8.21
CA TYR A 92 1.37 -15.49 7.73
C TYR A 92 2.35 -14.90 8.77
N PRO A 93 3.57 -14.51 8.40
CA PRO A 93 4.58 -14.02 9.34
C PRO A 93 4.05 -12.88 10.21
N SER A 94 4.37 -12.93 11.50
CA SER A 94 3.88 -11.95 12.48
C SER A 94 4.68 -10.66 12.51
N THR A 95 5.88 -10.64 11.94
CA THR A 95 6.75 -9.46 11.81
C THR A 95 7.23 -9.29 10.38
N PHE A 96 7.53 -8.06 9.99
CA PHE A 96 8.08 -7.75 8.66
C PHE A 96 9.44 -8.42 8.45
N GLY A 97 10.31 -8.43 9.47
CA GLY A 97 11.59 -9.15 9.39
C GLY A 97 11.41 -10.64 9.10
N ALA A 98 10.48 -11.32 9.78
CA ALA A 98 10.19 -12.73 9.50
C ALA A 98 9.60 -12.93 8.09
N TYR A 99 8.86 -11.96 7.56
CA TYR A 99 8.34 -11.99 6.20
C TYR A 99 9.47 -11.90 5.15
N VAL A 100 10.43 -11.00 5.34
CA VAL A 100 11.59 -10.82 4.44
C VAL A 100 12.42 -12.10 4.28
N GLU A 101 12.50 -12.92 5.33
CA GLU A 101 13.24 -14.19 5.33
C GLU A 101 12.57 -15.32 4.53
N THR A 102 11.37 -15.11 3.99
CA THR A 102 10.64 -16.14 3.25
C THR A 102 10.94 -16.11 1.75
N GLU A 103 10.80 -17.24 1.08
CA GLU A 103 10.91 -17.31 -0.39
C GLU A 103 9.76 -16.58 -1.11
N SER A 104 8.59 -16.52 -0.47
CA SER A 104 7.41 -15.81 -0.97
C SER A 104 7.56 -14.28 -0.96
N ALA A 105 8.54 -13.74 -0.23
CA ALA A 105 8.82 -12.31 -0.16
C ALA A 105 9.95 -11.87 -1.11
N THR A 106 10.61 -12.79 -1.82
CA THR A 106 11.73 -12.46 -2.72
C THR A 106 11.25 -11.93 -4.06
N GLU A 107 11.98 -10.96 -4.60
CA GLU A 107 11.86 -10.43 -5.96
C GLU A 107 10.43 -10.06 -6.36
N SER A 108 9.70 -9.50 -5.40
CA SER A 108 8.28 -9.21 -5.51
C SER A 108 7.94 -8.34 -6.74
N ILE A 109 8.80 -7.39 -7.13
CA ILE A 109 8.55 -6.46 -8.25
C ILE A 109 8.81 -7.18 -9.57
N THR A 110 9.95 -7.88 -9.65
CA THR A 110 10.36 -8.68 -10.79
C THR A 110 9.32 -9.77 -11.07
N LYS A 111 8.90 -10.52 -10.05
CA LYS A 111 7.85 -11.55 -10.15
C LYS A 111 6.52 -10.97 -10.61
N PHE A 112 6.16 -9.78 -10.12
CA PHE A 112 4.96 -9.07 -10.59
C PHE A 112 5.04 -8.76 -12.09
N LEU A 113 6.16 -8.23 -12.59
CA LEU A 113 6.32 -7.92 -14.01
C LEU A 113 6.36 -9.18 -14.88
N LEU A 114 6.89 -10.30 -14.37
CA LEU A 114 6.89 -11.59 -15.06
C LEU A 114 5.52 -12.30 -15.09
N GLY A 115 4.49 -11.74 -14.43
CA GLY A 115 3.17 -12.35 -14.39
C GLY A 115 3.05 -13.51 -13.42
N ARG A 116 3.90 -13.57 -12.39
CA ARG A 116 3.87 -14.65 -11.38
C ARG A 116 2.75 -14.44 -10.37
N ASP A 117 2.52 -15.49 -9.59
CA ASP A 117 1.52 -15.47 -8.54
C ASP A 117 1.97 -14.60 -7.37
N LEU A 118 1.00 -13.99 -6.68
CA LEU A 118 1.26 -13.39 -5.37
C LEU A 118 1.75 -14.48 -4.42
N PHE A 119 2.89 -14.23 -3.76
CA PHE A 119 3.61 -15.20 -2.93
C PHE A 119 4.22 -16.39 -3.68
N ASP A 120 4.52 -16.28 -4.98
CA ASP A 120 5.30 -17.32 -5.67
C ASP A 120 6.67 -17.50 -4.98
N PRO A 121 6.97 -18.67 -4.37
CA PRO A 121 8.24 -18.92 -3.69
C PRO A 121 9.36 -19.29 -4.66
N SER A 122 9.04 -19.49 -5.95
CA SER A 122 10.02 -19.96 -6.93
C SER A 122 11.01 -18.84 -7.24
N PRO A 123 12.32 -19.12 -7.35
CA PRO A 123 13.30 -18.12 -7.75
C PRO A 123 13.01 -17.61 -9.17
N VAL A 124 13.49 -16.39 -9.48
CA VAL A 124 13.47 -15.85 -10.84
C VAL A 124 14.75 -16.33 -11.54
N GLU A 125 14.58 -16.96 -12.70
CA GLU A 125 15.73 -17.44 -13.47
C GLU A 125 16.46 -16.25 -14.13
N PRO A 126 17.79 -16.26 -14.23
CA PRO A 126 18.55 -15.16 -14.85
C PRO A 126 18.04 -14.78 -16.24
N ALA A 127 17.72 -15.79 -17.08
CA ALA A 127 17.19 -15.56 -18.43
C ALA A 127 15.80 -14.89 -18.44
N GLU A 128 14.99 -15.06 -17.38
CA GLU A 128 13.72 -14.35 -17.26
C GLU A 128 13.95 -12.87 -16.95
N PHE A 129 14.91 -12.58 -16.06
CA PHE A 129 15.29 -11.21 -15.73
C PHE A 129 15.92 -10.49 -16.93
N ASP A 130 16.83 -11.14 -17.65
CA ASP A 130 17.48 -10.54 -18.82
C ASP A 130 16.45 -10.18 -19.90
N ARG A 131 15.49 -11.08 -20.17
CA ARG A 131 14.37 -10.80 -21.08
C ARG A 131 13.50 -9.65 -20.61
N LEU A 132 13.27 -9.53 -19.30
CA LEU A 132 12.52 -8.41 -18.73
C LEU A 132 13.23 -7.09 -19.01
N VAL A 133 14.56 -7.02 -18.80
CA VAL A 133 15.36 -5.82 -19.07
C VAL A 133 15.38 -5.51 -20.57
N GLU A 134 15.62 -6.51 -21.43
CA GLU A 134 15.57 -6.35 -22.88
C GLU A 134 14.21 -5.79 -23.34
N ARG A 135 13.12 -6.18 -22.69
CA ARG A 135 11.79 -5.65 -23.00
C ARG A 135 11.68 -4.14 -22.74
N LEU A 136 12.34 -3.64 -21.71
CA LEU A 136 12.37 -2.20 -21.40
C LEU A 136 13.06 -1.40 -22.50
N ASP A 137 13.98 -2.02 -23.26
CA ASP A 137 14.66 -1.39 -24.41
C ASP A 137 13.83 -1.43 -25.70
N GLN A 138 13.03 -2.49 -25.85
CA GLN A 138 12.28 -2.74 -27.09
C GLN A 138 10.96 -1.98 -27.17
N LEU A 139 10.39 -1.57 -26.04
CA LEU A 139 9.10 -0.90 -25.96
C LEU A 139 9.23 0.54 -25.47
N GLU A 140 8.28 1.38 -25.86
CA GLU A 140 8.24 2.77 -25.40
C GLU A 140 7.65 2.87 -23.99
N PHE A 141 8.54 3.01 -23.01
CA PHE A 141 8.18 3.27 -21.62
C PHE A 141 8.36 4.74 -21.24
N THR A 142 7.38 5.25 -20.49
CA THR A 142 7.53 6.39 -19.58
C THR A 142 7.80 5.83 -18.19
N PHE A 143 8.92 6.23 -17.59
CA PHE A 143 9.34 5.76 -16.28
C PHE A 143 8.95 6.73 -15.17
N GLY A 144 8.90 6.23 -13.94
CA GLY A 144 8.64 7.04 -12.76
C GLY A 144 8.99 6.31 -11.47
N LEU A 145 9.05 7.09 -10.39
CA LEU A 145 9.36 6.64 -9.04
C LEU A 145 8.29 7.14 -8.06
N THR A 146 7.84 6.28 -7.16
CA THR A 146 6.78 6.63 -6.21
C THR A 146 7.22 7.67 -5.19
N GLU A 147 8.49 7.64 -4.80
CA GLU A 147 9.14 8.60 -3.90
C GLU A 147 9.35 9.98 -4.55
N ASP A 148 9.36 10.06 -5.88
CA ASP A 148 9.35 11.32 -6.64
C ASP A 148 8.07 11.42 -7.48
N MET A 149 6.93 11.52 -6.79
CA MET A 149 5.62 11.65 -7.43
C MET A 149 5.48 12.93 -8.29
N PRO A 150 5.93 14.12 -7.86
CA PRO A 150 5.88 15.31 -8.71
C PRO A 150 6.66 15.13 -10.02
N GLY A 151 7.91 14.66 -9.96
CA GLY A 151 8.73 14.41 -11.15
C GLY A 151 8.12 13.34 -12.05
N THR A 152 7.56 12.28 -11.45
CA THR A 152 6.85 11.22 -12.18
C THR A 152 5.65 11.76 -12.98
N ILE A 153 4.85 12.64 -12.38
CA ILE A 153 3.69 13.25 -13.06
C ILE A 153 4.16 14.18 -14.17
N ALA A 154 5.14 15.03 -13.91
CA ALA A 154 5.71 15.94 -14.90
C ALA A 154 6.27 15.17 -16.11
N ASN A 155 7.00 14.08 -15.86
CA ASN A 155 7.51 13.19 -16.91
C ASN A 155 6.38 12.53 -17.72
N ALA A 156 5.31 12.11 -17.05
CA ALA A 156 4.12 11.57 -17.72
C ALA A 156 3.42 12.62 -18.59
N GLU A 157 3.20 13.84 -18.09
CA GLU A 157 2.63 14.96 -18.86
C GLU A 157 3.46 15.21 -20.14
N HIS A 158 4.78 15.33 -19.99
CA HIS A 158 5.70 15.60 -21.08
C HIS A 158 5.74 14.49 -22.14
N ARG A 159 5.99 13.24 -21.72
CA ARG A 159 6.20 12.11 -22.64
C ARG A 159 4.91 11.61 -23.27
N LEU A 160 3.78 11.67 -22.54
CA LEU A 160 2.49 11.19 -23.03
C LEU A 160 1.70 12.29 -23.74
N GLY A 161 2.07 13.57 -23.56
CA GLY A 161 1.32 14.71 -24.09
C GLY A 161 -0.04 14.87 -23.41
N ILE A 162 -0.10 14.55 -22.11
CA ILE A 162 -1.30 14.69 -21.28
C ILE A 162 -1.17 15.89 -20.35
N VAL A 163 -2.29 16.34 -19.79
CA VAL A 163 -2.31 17.37 -18.75
C VAL A 163 -3.03 16.79 -17.54
N CYS A 164 -2.33 16.73 -16.43
CA CYS A 164 -2.83 16.30 -15.13
C CYS A 164 -3.37 17.50 -14.35
N GLU A 165 -4.28 17.25 -13.40
CA GLU A 165 -4.66 18.26 -12.42
C GLU A 165 -3.43 18.67 -11.59
N LYS A 166 -3.30 19.97 -11.30
CA LYS A 166 -2.16 20.51 -10.55
C LYS A 166 -2.30 20.29 -9.04
N GLU A 167 -3.52 20.23 -8.53
CA GLU A 167 -3.81 19.84 -7.16
C GLU A 167 -4.33 18.39 -7.13
N LEU A 168 -3.57 17.47 -6.52
CA LEU A 168 -3.86 16.05 -6.55
C LEU A 168 -4.12 15.48 -5.16
N GLU A 169 -5.17 14.68 -5.01
CA GLU A 169 -5.46 14.02 -3.73
C GLU A 169 -4.43 12.92 -3.40
N ARG A 170 -3.97 12.91 -2.14
CA ARG A 170 -3.18 11.82 -1.59
C ARG A 170 -4.07 10.61 -1.33
N HIS A 171 -4.15 9.74 -2.33
CA HIS A 171 -4.82 8.46 -2.14
C HIS A 171 -3.97 7.46 -1.34
N ARG A 172 -4.60 6.80 -0.36
CA ARG A 172 -4.01 5.72 0.45
C ARG A 172 -2.79 6.16 1.28
N THR A 173 -2.85 7.30 1.95
CA THR A 173 -1.90 7.59 3.04
C THR A 173 -2.02 6.50 4.09
N SER A 174 -0.91 5.79 4.37
CA SER A 174 -0.92 4.69 5.35
C SER A 174 -1.15 5.24 6.74
N ILE A 175 -2.29 4.89 7.33
CA ILE A 175 -2.62 5.18 8.74
C ILE A 175 -2.06 4.10 9.70
N HIS A 176 -1.48 3.02 9.14
CA HIS A 176 -1.02 1.84 9.88
C HIS A 176 0.51 1.68 9.89
N LYS A 177 1.27 2.68 9.45
CA LYS A 177 2.73 2.54 9.35
C LYS A 177 3.36 2.81 10.71
N ALA A 178 3.68 1.74 11.43
CA ALA A 178 4.52 1.84 12.62
C ALA A 178 5.89 2.44 12.26
N PRO A 179 6.53 3.18 13.18
CA PRO A 179 7.92 3.57 13.04
C PRO A 179 8.81 2.33 12.87
N ARG A 180 9.89 2.48 12.08
CA ARG A 180 10.92 1.44 11.97
C ARG A 180 11.61 1.28 13.32
N GLY A 181 11.74 0.03 13.76
CA GLY A 181 12.40 -0.33 15.03
C GLY A 181 13.92 -0.40 14.91
N ASP A 182 14.56 -0.74 16.03
CA ASP A 182 16.01 -0.91 16.11
C ASP A 182 16.54 -2.08 15.26
N ASP A 183 15.67 -3.02 14.86
CA ASP A 183 15.95 -4.18 14.02
C ASP A 183 15.98 -3.87 12.51
N TRP A 184 15.71 -2.62 12.13
CA TRP A 184 15.63 -2.22 10.73
C TRP A 184 16.94 -2.45 9.94
N PRO A 185 18.14 -2.14 10.46
CA PRO A 185 19.39 -2.41 9.74
C PRO A 185 19.58 -3.89 9.39
N GLU A 186 19.20 -4.80 10.30
CA GLU A 186 19.26 -6.25 10.04
C GLU A 186 18.25 -6.67 8.97
N ILE A 187 17.04 -6.11 9.01
CA ILE A 187 16.01 -6.36 7.99
C ILE A 187 16.47 -5.86 6.61
N GLU A 188 17.08 -4.68 6.53
CA GLU A 188 17.63 -4.12 5.30
C GLU A 188 18.75 -5.00 4.71
N ALA A 189 19.64 -5.50 5.57
CA ALA A 189 20.71 -6.39 5.15
C ALA A 189 20.16 -7.71 4.59
N ALA A 190 19.21 -8.33 5.30
CA ALA A 190 18.52 -9.54 4.85
C ALA A 190 17.78 -9.31 3.52
N PHE A 191 17.04 -8.21 3.41
CA PHE A 191 16.33 -7.82 2.19
C PHE A 191 17.30 -7.70 1.01
N THR A 192 18.44 -7.02 1.21
CA THR A 192 19.43 -6.75 0.16
C THR A 192 20.03 -8.05 -0.39
N ILE A 193 20.30 -9.02 0.47
CA ILE A 193 20.82 -10.33 0.07
C ILE A 193 19.79 -11.14 -0.71
N ARG A 194 18.51 -11.05 -0.32
CA ARG A 194 17.43 -11.89 -0.84
C ARG A 194 16.69 -11.30 -2.05
N ASN A 195 16.88 -10.01 -2.34
CA ASN A 195 16.19 -9.29 -3.42
C ASN A 195 17.14 -8.58 -4.42
N PRO A 196 18.24 -9.22 -4.86
CA PRO A 196 19.18 -8.56 -5.77
C PRO A 196 18.56 -8.16 -7.12
N LEU A 197 17.56 -8.86 -7.63
CA LEU A 197 16.95 -8.56 -8.92
C LEU A 197 16.00 -7.36 -8.85
N ASP A 198 15.20 -7.25 -7.79
CA ASP A 198 14.35 -6.09 -7.54
C ASP A 198 15.22 -4.84 -7.34
N LEU A 199 16.35 -4.94 -6.64
CA LEU A 199 17.31 -3.85 -6.49
C LEU A 199 17.92 -3.43 -7.84
N ARG A 200 18.34 -4.41 -8.66
CA ARG A 200 18.87 -4.14 -10.00
C ARG A 200 17.82 -3.51 -10.93
N LEU A 201 16.60 -4.04 -10.93
CA LEU A 201 15.49 -3.53 -11.74
C LEU A 201 15.11 -2.11 -11.31
N TYR A 202 15.08 -1.85 -10.01
CA TYR A 202 14.80 -0.52 -9.49
C TYR A 202 15.87 0.48 -9.94
N GLU A 203 17.15 0.10 -9.88
CA GLU A 203 18.24 0.94 -10.39
C GLU A 203 18.10 1.23 -11.89
N GLU A 204 17.77 0.21 -12.68
CA GLU A 204 17.54 0.35 -14.13
C GLU A 204 16.41 1.34 -14.43
N VAL A 205 15.27 1.21 -13.74
CA VAL A 205 14.13 2.13 -13.92
C VAL A 205 14.46 3.53 -13.40
N ARG A 206 15.16 3.65 -12.28
CA ARG A 206 15.59 4.94 -11.73
C ARG A 206 16.50 5.68 -12.70
N SER A 207 17.53 5.02 -13.23
CA SER A 207 18.45 5.65 -14.18
C SER A 207 17.74 6.12 -15.45
N ARG A 208 16.79 5.32 -15.97
CA ARG A 208 15.98 5.72 -17.13
C ARG A 208 15.02 6.86 -16.81
N PHE A 209 14.43 6.87 -15.61
CA PHE A 209 13.60 7.97 -15.15
C PHE A 209 14.40 9.27 -15.00
N GLU A 210 15.61 9.21 -14.44
CA GLU A 210 16.52 10.35 -14.34
C GLU A 210 16.89 10.90 -15.72
N ALA A 211 17.19 10.01 -16.68
CA ALA A 211 17.47 10.39 -18.05
C ALA A 211 16.27 11.09 -18.72
N GLN A 212 15.05 10.55 -18.55
CA GLN A 212 13.82 11.19 -19.06
C GLN A 212 13.54 12.53 -18.36
N SER A 213 13.77 12.60 -17.05
CA SER A 213 13.55 13.80 -16.25
C SER A 213 14.50 14.94 -16.62
N ALA A 214 15.70 14.63 -17.10
CA ALA A 214 16.65 15.63 -17.58
C ALA A 214 16.19 16.38 -18.85
N GLU A 215 15.18 15.86 -19.56
CA GLU A 215 14.58 16.51 -20.73
C GLU A 215 13.44 17.48 -20.35
N LEU A 216 13.04 17.50 -19.07
CA LEU A 216 11.94 18.34 -18.60
C LEU A 216 12.34 19.82 -18.51
N PRO A 217 11.39 20.74 -18.76
CA PRO A 217 11.56 22.16 -18.40
C PRO A 217 11.88 22.35 -16.91
N ASP A 218 12.64 23.41 -16.58
CA ASP A 218 13.02 23.74 -15.19
C ASP A 218 11.80 23.96 -14.26
N ASP A 219 10.66 24.38 -14.82
CA ASP A 219 9.39 24.64 -14.13
C ASP A 219 8.40 23.46 -14.22
N ALA A 220 8.81 22.29 -14.73
CA ALA A 220 7.89 21.19 -15.02
C ALA A 220 7.14 20.65 -13.78
N VAL A 221 7.73 20.77 -12.60
CA VAL A 221 7.12 20.37 -11.33
C VAL A 221 6.42 21.53 -10.60
N GLU A 222 6.58 22.77 -11.06
CA GLU A 222 5.96 23.92 -10.42
C GLU A 222 4.43 23.81 -10.45
N GLY A 223 3.82 24.11 -9.30
CA GLY A 223 2.37 24.07 -9.13
C GLY A 223 1.78 22.67 -8.90
N ILE A 224 2.55 21.58 -9.02
CA ILE A 224 2.08 20.25 -8.62
C ILE A 224 2.03 20.17 -7.09
N SER A 225 0.84 20.11 -6.52
CA SER A 225 0.58 20.01 -5.09
C SER A 225 -0.19 18.74 -4.77
N PHE A 226 -0.01 18.24 -3.54
CA PHE A 226 -0.70 17.05 -3.06
C PHE A 226 -1.51 17.38 -1.81
N VAL A 227 -2.83 17.29 -1.91
CA VAL A 227 -3.78 17.61 -0.84
C VAL A 227 -4.30 16.35 -0.15
N GLY A 228 -4.73 16.53 1.10
CA GLY A 228 -5.19 15.45 1.96
C GLY A 228 -4.07 14.72 2.70
N GLY A 229 -4.45 13.80 3.59
CA GLY A 229 -3.51 13.10 4.47
C GLY A 229 -4.10 11.91 5.21
N ALA A 230 -3.48 11.57 6.34
CA ALA A 230 -3.84 10.40 7.14
C ALA A 230 -5.30 10.42 7.59
N TYR A 231 -5.86 11.61 7.87
CA TYR A 231 -7.24 11.78 8.33
C TYR A 231 -8.28 11.56 7.22
N ASP A 232 -7.97 11.90 5.97
CA ASP A 232 -8.84 11.55 4.83
C ASP A 232 -8.81 10.04 4.57
N GLY A 233 -7.62 9.44 4.68
CA GLY A 233 -7.43 7.99 4.64
C GLY A 233 -8.24 7.27 5.73
N LEU A 234 -8.29 7.83 6.95
CA LEU A 234 -9.09 7.33 8.05
C LEU A 234 -10.58 7.30 7.71
N LEU A 235 -11.14 8.38 7.13
CA LEU A 235 -12.54 8.40 6.75
C LEU A 235 -12.87 7.33 5.71
N GLY A 236 -12.00 7.15 4.71
CA GLY A 236 -12.13 6.06 3.75
C GLY A 236 -12.10 4.67 4.41
N TYR A 237 -11.25 4.49 5.42
CA TYR A 237 -11.14 3.24 6.19
C TYR A 237 -12.42 2.92 6.97
N VAL A 238 -12.94 3.87 7.75
CA VAL A 238 -14.11 3.64 8.62
C VAL A 238 -15.43 3.62 7.87
N ARG A 239 -15.52 4.24 6.69
CA ARG A 239 -16.72 4.22 5.82
C ARG A 239 -16.85 2.95 4.99
N SER A 240 -15.88 2.04 5.07
CA SER A 240 -15.94 0.75 4.37
C SER A 240 -17.10 -0.11 4.87
N THR A 241 -17.60 -1.00 4.00
CA THR A 241 -18.71 -1.93 4.32
C THR A 241 -18.36 -2.94 5.41
N ASP A 242 -17.08 -3.08 5.74
CA ASP A 242 -16.55 -4.08 6.67
C ASP A 242 -16.76 -3.72 8.15
N ARG A 243 -17.47 -2.62 8.45
CA ARG A 243 -17.74 -2.14 9.83
C ARG A 243 -16.45 -2.03 10.65
N ARG A 244 -15.43 -1.43 10.06
CA ARG A 244 -14.13 -1.22 10.71
C ARG A 244 -14.24 -0.18 11.81
N VAL A 245 -13.53 -0.41 12.90
CA VAL A 245 -13.48 0.49 14.05
C VAL A 245 -12.08 1.10 14.17
N PRO A 246 -11.94 2.37 14.60
CA PRO A 246 -10.65 3.02 14.73
C PRO A 246 -9.59 2.23 15.50
N PHE A 247 -9.92 1.46 16.54
CA PHE A 247 -8.94 0.63 17.27
C PHE A 247 -8.17 -0.37 16.39
N GLU A 248 -8.76 -0.82 15.27
CA GLU A 248 -8.09 -1.71 14.31
C GLU A 248 -6.95 -1.02 13.54
N ILE A 249 -6.81 0.30 13.67
CA ILE A 249 -5.71 1.07 13.10
C ILE A 249 -4.39 0.69 13.74
N HIS A 250 -4.40 0.46 15.04
CA HIS A 250 -3.24 0.15 15.87
C HIS A 250 -3.25 -1.31 16.36
N GLN A 251 -3.66 -2.22 15.48
CA GLN A 251 -3.80 -3.64 15.83
C GLN A 251 -2.48 -4.32 16.22
N GLU A 252 -1.35 -3.75 15.81
CA GLU A 252 0.00 -4.13 16.22
C GLU A 252 0.21 -4.00 17.74
N HIS A 253 -0.56 -3.14 18.40
CA HIS A 253 -0.52 -2.95 19.85
C HIS A 253 -1.51 -3.83 20.61
N ILE A 254 -2.34 -4.61 19.91
CA ILE A 254 -3.31 -5.51 20.52
C ILE A 254 -2.61 -6.81 20.90
N SER A 255 -2.51 -7.04 22.20
CA SER A 255 -1.76 -8.17 22.77
C SER A 255 -2.39 -9.54 22.49
N ASP A 256 -3.73 -9.60 22.53
CA ASP A 256 -4.52 -10.78 22.20
C ASP A 256 -5.57 -10.42 21.12
N LYS A 257 -5.24 -10.76 19.87
CA LYS A 257 -6.09 -10.49 18.71
C LYS A 257 -7.41 -11.27 18.77
N ALA A 258 -7.42 -12.48 19.33
CA ALA A 258 -8.64 -13.30 19.43
C ALA A 258 -9.59 -12.70 20.48
N ALA A 259 -9.06 -12.31 21.63
CA ALA A 259 -9.83 -11.60 22.65
C ALA A 259 -10.38 -10.27 22.14
N PHE A 260 -9.59 -9.51 21.38
CA PHE A 260 -10.08 -8.28 20.75
C PHE A 260 -11.21 -8.52 19.75
N VAL A 261 -11.12 -9.56 18.91
CA VAL A 261 -12.20 -9.91 17.98
C VAL A 261 -13.49 -10.27 18.74
N ALA A 262 -13.39 -11.05 19.82
CA ALA A 262 -14.54 -11.39 20.66
C ALA A 262 -15.13 -10.12 21.31
N TRP A 263 -14.29 -9.27 21.91
CA TRP A 263 -14.70 -8.00 22.51
C TRP A 263 -15.39 -7.07 21.49
N LYS A 264 -14.86 -6.98 20.27
CA LYS A 264 -15.44 -6.18 19.19
C LYS A 264 -16.84 -6.69 18.82
N GLN A 265 -17.03 -8.02 18.77
CA GLN A 265 -18.33 -8.62 18.47
C GLN A 265 -19.35 -8.32 19.58
N GLU A 266 -18.96 -8.44 20.84
CA GLU A 266 -19.81 -8.12 21.99
C GLU A 266 -20.22 -6.65 22.03
N ASN A 267 -19.32 -5.74 21.60
CA ASN A 267 -19.52 -4.29 21.68
C ASN A 267 -19.95 -3.64 20.35
N ILE A 268 -20.25 -4.44 19.32
CA ILE A 268 -20.41 -3.94 17.95
C ILE A 268 -21.51 -2.87 17.82
N HIS A 269 -22.62 -3.01 18.54
CA HIS A 269 -23.71 -2.03 18.50
C HIS A 269 -23.30 -0.68 19.09
N ALA A 270 -22.53 -0.67 20.19
CA ALA A 270 -22.01 0.56 20.77
C ALA A 270 -21.00 1.22 19.82
N LEU A 271 -20.08 0.44 19.26
CA LEU A 271 -19.07 0.92 18.32
C LEU A 271 -19.69 1.52 17.05
N LEU A 272 -20.73 0.87 16.50
CA LEU A 272 -21.49 1.39 15.35
C LEU A 272 -22.25 2.66 15.69
N HIS A 273 -22.87 2.73 16.88
CA HIS A 273 -23.54 3.94 17.32
C HIS A 273 -22.55 5.12 17.44
N MET A 274 -21.38 4.91 18.04
CA MET A 274 -20.31 5.92 18.10
C MET A 274 -19.88 6.38 16.71
N HIS A 275 -19.69 5.44 15.78
CA HIS A 275 -19.34 5.72 14.40
C HIS A 275 -20.37 6.62 13.71
N VAL A 276 -21.65 6.25 13.77
CA VAL A 276 -22.75 7.04 13.17
C VAL A 276 -22.83 8.43 13.78
N MET A 277 -22.68 8.56 15.11
CA MET A 277 -22.75 9.85 15.77
C MET A 277 -21.56 10.75 15.40
N SER A 278 -20.36 10.19 15.31
CA SER A 278 -19.14 10.94 14.95
C SER A 278 -19.16 11.38 13.49
N LEU A 279 -19.70 10.56 12.59
CA LEU A 279 -19.88 10.95 11.18
C LEU A 279 -20.88 12.09 10.98
N LYS A 280 -21.90 12.23 11.84
CA LYS A 280 -22.88 13.31 11.74
C LYS A 280 -22.32 14.68 12.09
N THR A 281 -21.24 14.72 12.87
CA THR A 281 -20.68 15.97 13.43
C THR A 281 -19.36 16.37 12.81
N CYS A 282 -18.75 15.51 11.97
CA CYS A 282 -17.39 15.74 11.49
C CYS A 282 -17.28 16.58 10.22
N ASP A 283 -18.37 16.84 9.49
CA ASP A 283 -18.38 17.62 8.23
C ASP A 283 -17.29 17.17 7.23
N ASP A 284 -17.16 15.85 7.04
CA ASP A 284 -16.10 15.23 6.22
C ASP A 284 -14.64 15.51 6.67
N ASP A 285 -14.41 16.06 7.86
CA ASP A 285 -13.08 16.16 8.47
C ASP A 285 -12.76 14.92 9.32
N GLY A 286 -11.77 14.14 8.85
CA GLY A 286 -11.32 12.93 9.54
C GLY A 286 -10.72 13.18 10.92
N LYS A 287 -10.14 14.37 11.15
CA LYS A 287 -9.56 14.73 12.44
C LYS A 287 -10.67 14.94 13.47
N THR A 288 -11.69 15.72 13.12
CA THR A 288 -12.89 15.92 13.92
C THR A 288 -13.62 14.60 14.17
N TYR A 289 -13.78 13.76 13.14
CA TYR A 289 -14.37 12.42 13.28
C TYR A 289 -13.65 11.60 14.36
N LEU A 290 -12.32 11.52 14.31
CA LEU A 290 -11.57 10.67 15.23
C LEU A 290 -11.68 11.17 16.68
N ARG A 291 -11.62 12.48 16.88
CA ARG A 291 -11.77 13.10 18.21
C ARG A 291 -13.12 12.77 18.81
N GLU A 292 -14.20 13.02 18.08
CA GLU A 292 -15.56 12.73 18.53
C GLU A 292 -15.76 11.24 18.84
N TRP A 293 -15.21 10.38 18.00
CA TRP A 293 -15.28 8.94 18.20
C TRP A 293 -14.52 8.51 19.46
N MET A 294 -13.30 9.01 19.66
CA MET A 294 -12.47 8.69 20.83
C MET A 294 -13.05 9.23 22.13
N HIS A 295 -13.66 10.42 22.15
CA HIS A 295 -14.35 10.92 23.34
C HIS A 295 -15.43 9.92 23.78
N ARG A 296 -16.26 9.47 22.85
CA ARG A 296 -17.32 8.50 23.12
C ARG A 296 -16.78 7.12 23.53
N ALA A 297 -15.67 6.70 22.94
CA ALA A 297 -15.03 5.43 23.27
C ALA A 297 -14.39 5.47 24.66
N ALA A 298 -13.70 6.56 25.01
CA ALA A 298 -13.14 6.81 26.32
C ALA A 298 -14.23 6.78 27.40
N ASP A 299 -15.31 7.57 27.20
CA ASP A 299 -16.45 7.62 28.13
C ASP A 299 -17.11 6.24 28.35
N LYS A 300 -17.09 5.38 27.34
CA LYS A 300 -17.78 4.08 27.38
C LYS A 300 -16.93 2.95 27.94
N PHE A 301 -15.64 2.94 27.61
CA PHE A 301 -14.78 1.77 27.82
C PHE A 301 -13.69 1.98 28.87
N LEU A 302 -13.39 3.23 29.25
CA LEU A 302 -12.53 3.52 30.39
C LEU A 302 -13.33 3.51 31.69
N LYS A 303 -12.63 3.33 32.81
CA LYS A 303 -13.25 3.46 34.14
C LYS A 303 -13.54 4.94 34.42
N GLU A 304 -14.58 5.24 35.20
CA GLU A 304 -14.95 6.62 35.56
C GLU A 304 -13.80 7.42 36.20
N SER A 305 -12.83 6.75 36.82
CA SER A 305 -11.65 7.36 37.43
C SER A 305 -10.50 7.64 36.44
N GLU A 306 -10.58 7.15 35.21
CA GLU A 306 -9.53 7.25 34.20
C GLU A 306 -9.80 8.46 33.29
N ILE A 307 -9.02 9.53 33.46
CA ILE A 307 -9.06 10.69 32.58
C ILE A 307 -8.17 10.40 31.37
N PHE A 308 -8.75 10.47 30.17
CA PHE A 308 -8.02 10.32 28.92
C PHE A 308 -8.04 11.60 28.10
N GLU A 309 -6.88 12.25 27.98
CA GLU A 309 -6.73 13.47 27.19
C GLU A 309 -6.48 13.14 25.71
N ILE A 310 -7.31 13.73 24.85
CA ILE A 310 -7.17 13.63 23.40
C ILE A 310 -6.35 14.82 22.90
N ASP A 311 -5.21 14.52 22.31
CA ASP A 311 -4.39 15.47 21.58
C ASP A 311 -5.18 15.95 20.35
N SER A 312 -5.54 17.24 20.37
CA SER A 312 -6.31 17.86 19.29
C SER A 312 -5.48 18.08 18.03
N ASP A 313 -4.15 18.13 18.17
CA ASP A 313 -3.21 18.31 17.07
C ASP A 313 -2.86 16.97 16.41
N ASP A 314 -2.81 15.89 17.18
CA ASP A 314 -2.60 14.53 16.66
C ASP A 314 -3.53 13.45 17.29
N PRO A 315 -4.81 13.42 16.89
CA PRO A 315 -5.75 12.41 17.36
C PRO A 315 -5.36 10.96 17.06
N LEU A 316 -4.56 10.68 16.02
CA LEU A 316 -4.08 9.33 15.73
C LEU A 316 -3.12 8.84 16.83
N LYS A 317 -2.22 9.70 17.30
CA LYS A 317 -1.34 9.38 18.44
C LYS A 317 -2.14 9.13 19.72
N SER A 318 -3.22 9.88 19.95
CA SER A 318 -4.15 9.58 21.05
C SER A 318 -4.85 8.24 20.87
N LEU A 319 -5.28 7.89 19.65
CA LEU A 319 -5.89 6.59 19.39
C LEU A 319 -4.94 5.43 19.70
N GLU A 320 -3.66 5.55 19.34
CA GLU A 320 -2.61 4.59 19.66
C GLU A 320 -2.52 4.35 21.18
N LYS A 321 -2.44 5.44 21.96
CA LYS A 321 -2.39 5.38 23.43
C LYS A 321 -3.63 4.71 24.01
N LEU A 322 -4.82 5.06 23.53
CA LEU A 322 -6.08 4.47 23.99
C LEU A 322 -6.15 2.97 23.66
N THR A 323 -5.68 2.58 22.48
CA THR A 323 -5.63 1.18 22.05
C THR A 323 -4.68 0.37 22.93
N LYS A 324 -3.48 0.91 23.22
CA LYS A 324 -2.52 0.31 24.15
C LYS A 324 -3.10 0.17 25.56
N HIS A 325 -3.79 1.19 26.05
CA HIS A 325 -4.41 1.16 27.38
C HIS A 325 -5.49 0.09 27.50
N LEU A 326 -6.34 -0.06 26.48
CA LEU A 326 -7.46 -1.00 26.51
C LEU A 326 -7.07 -2.45 26.16
N PHE A 327 -6.10 -2.63 25.26
CA PHE A 327 -5.83 -3.94 24.64
C PHE A 327 -4.34 -4.32 24.60
N GLY A 328 -3.44 -3.43 25.01
CA GLY A 328 -2.02 -3.69 25.11
C GLY A 328 -1.67 -4.64 26.25
N ARG A 329 -0.41 -5.09 26.27
CA ARG A 329 0.13 -5.73 27.48
C ARG A 329 0.34 -4.64 28.52
N MET A 330 -0.10 -4.88 29.75
CA MET A 330 0.37 -4.09 30.87
C MET A 330 1.83 -4.48 31.09
N ASP A 331 2.74 -3.54 30.87
CA ASP A 331 4.15 -3.67 31.25
C ASP A 331 4.31 -3.63 32.78
#